data_AF-A0A928ZJF2-F1
#
_entry.id   AF-A0A928ZJF2-F1
#
_cell.length_a   1.000
_cell.length_b   1.000
_cell.length_c   1.000
_cell.angle_alpha   90.00
_cell.angle_beta   90.00
_cell.angle_gamma   90.00
#
_symmetry.space_group_name_H-M   'P 1'
#
loop_
_entity.id
_entity.type
_entity.pdbx_description
1 polymer ?
#
loop_
_entity_poly.entity_id
_entity_poly.type
_entity_poly.pdbx_seq_one_letter_code
_entity_poly.pdbx_strand_id
1 'polypeptide(L)'
;MAARPTTRQPKFKLQPSSSLPTWANETELVGLVFDLEPLTSSSLYAQYTIALHAWFLDQVRQFDPELSAYLHDGESEKPFNISALEGQLLPTGRQLQLEANQIYRWHVNALSAKVAQFLQQWLTQLPQTLDLRGATLQIKQVKIAHSPTTYTQLLQPPEKYSNVNLSFISPTSFRRKGHHFPLPVPVNLFHSYLRRWNDFSAIPVPQESFLDWIDEGVIIHQHCLESVKVAAGKRGSVTGFTGAIACGLSKAALANTEFTQLFYALVKLAPYCGTGHKTTFGLGQTRLDWVQPEASTSTQILTNMLGERIEELTAIFTAQRKRTGGDRTDKIAATWATILARREMGESLQAIAQDLEMPVSTVKTYTKLARRSLKEGAVSRE
;
A
#
# COMPACT_ATOMS: atom_id res chain seq x y z
N MET A 1 -53.77 42.27 9.18
CA MET A 1 -53.33 40.93 8.70
C MET A 1 -52.03 41.11 7.96
N ALA A 2 -50.89 40.84 8.61
CA ALA A 2 -49.56 41.12 8.09
C ALA A 2 -49.05 39.94 7.23
N ALA A 3 -48.53 40.27 6.05
CA ALA A 3 -48.02 39.33 5.05
C ALA A 3 -46.73 38.62 5.52
N ARG A 4 -46.67 37.29 5.33
CA ARG A 4 -45.47 36.48 5.58
C ARG A 4 -44.45 36.69 4.45
N PRO A 5 -43.16 36.91 4.75
CA PRO A 5 -42.13 36.95 3.72
C PRO A 5 -41.74 35.52 3.30
N THR A 6 -41.77 35.26 2.00
CA THR A 6 -41.31 34.02 1.37
C THR A 6 -39.78 34.05 1.23
N THR A 7 -39.09 33.26 2.05
CA THR A 7 -37.65 33.02 1.94
C THR A 7 -37.36 32.13 0.72
N ARG A 8 -36.84 32.72 -0.36
CA ARG A 8 -36.26 31.98 -1.50
C ARG A 8 -34.97 31.31 -1.04
N GLN A 9 -34.96 29.97 -0.98
CA GLN A 9 -33.70 29.22 -0.87
C GLN A 9 -32.87 29.41 -2.15
N PRO A 10 -31.55 29.64 -2.05
CA PRO A 10 -30.69 29.70 -3.21
C PRO A 10 -30.59 28.31 -3.83
N LYS A 11 -31.02 28.18 -5.09
CA LYS A 11 -30.71 27.00 -5.91
C LYS A 11 -29.20 26.94 -6.06
N PHE A 12 -28.55 26.02 -5.34
CA PHE A 12 -27.18 25.61 -5.64
C PHE A 12 -27.16 25.07 -7.07
N LYS A 13 -26.64 25.87 -8.00
CA LYS A 13 -26.23 25.37 -9.31
C LYS A 13 -25.05 24.45 -9.07
N LEU A 14 -25.26 23.14 -9.20
CA LEU A 14 -24.17 22.19 -9.46
C LEU A 14 -23.42 22.70 -10.68
N GLN A 15 -22.16 23.13 -10.50
CA GLN A 15 -21.24 23.35 -11.60
C GLN A 15 -20.66 21.99 -12.00
N PRO A 16 -20.92 21.48 -13.21
CA PRO A 16 -20.25 20.29 -13.70
C PRO A 16 -19.10 20.73 -14.62
N SER A 17 -17.90 20.85 -14.07
CA SER A 17 -16.65 20.69 -14.83
C SER A 17 -15.46 20.57 -13.87
N SER A 18 -15.31 19.43 -13.21
CA SER A 18 -13.97 19.08 -12.73
C SER A 18 -13.14 18.74 -13.98
N SER A 19 -12.34 19.69 -14.45
CA SER A 19 -11.34 19.40 -15.48
C SER A 19 -10.43 18.29 -14.95
N LEU A 20 -10.19 17.27 -15.77
CA LEU A 20 -9.27 16.20 -15.41
C LEU A 20 -7.88 16.79 -15.05
N PRO A 21 -7.19 16.23 -14.05
CA PRO A 21 -5.80 16.59 -13.78
C PRO A 21 -4.93 16.48 -15.03
N THR A 22 -4.04 17.45 -15.24
CA THR A 22 -3.06 17.45 -16.33
C THR A 22 -1.68 17.83 -15.80
N TRP A 23 -0.64 17.41 -16.52
CA TRP A 23 0.76 17.68 -16.20
C TRP A 23 1.62 17.67 -17.46
N ALA A 24 2.86 18.14 -17.32
CA ALA A 24 3.80 18.25 -18.41
C ALA A 24 4.38 16.88 -18.81
N ASN A 25 4.76 16.70 -20.08
CA ASN A 25 5.18 15.40 -20.63
C ASN A 25 6.47 14.85 -20.00
N GLU A 26 7.31 15.73 -19.46
CA GLU A 26 8.55 15.40 -18.76
C GLU A 26 8.32 14.95 -17.31
N THR A 27 7.08 14.93 -16.82
CA THR A 27 6.76 14.48 -15.46
C THR A 27 7.17 13.03 -15.26
N GLU A 28 7.92 12.75 -14.20
CA GLU A 28 8.34 11.40 -13.82
C GLU A 28 7.57 10.89 -12.61
N LEU A 29 7.17 11.81 -11.73
CA LEU A 29 6.53 11.54 -10.45
C LEU A 29 5.21 12.31 -10.38
N VAL A 30 4.12 11.62 -10.11
CA VAL A 30 2.81 12.24 -9.86
C VAL A 30 1.96 11.33 -8.98
N GLY A 31 1.24 11.92 -8.04
CA GLY A 31 0.28 11.20 -7.21
C GLY A 31 -1.14 11.61 -7.51
N LEU A 32 -2.02 10.65 -7.73
CA LEU A 32 -3.45 10.84 -7.92
C LEU A 32 -4.23 10.33 -6.71
N VAL A 33 -5.32 11.00 -6.39
CA VAL A 33 -6.33 10.52 -5.44
C VAL A 33 -7.69 10.46 -6.12
N PHE A 34 -8.36 9.33 -5.96
CA PHE A 34 -9.68 9.03 -6.47
C PHE A 34 -10.66 9.11 -5.31
N ASP A 35 -11.68 9.97 -5.43
CA ASP A 35 -12.84 9.97 -4.55
C ASP A 35 -13.84 8.93 -5.09
N LEU A 36 -14.06 7.87 -4.32
CA LEU A 36 -14.87 6.70 -4.66
C LEU A 36 -16.11 6.62 -3.78
N GLU A 37 -17.27 6.39 -4.38
CA GLU A 37 -18.55 6.28 -3.66
C GLU A 37 -19.22 4.92 -3.98
N PRO A 38 -19.48 4.06 -2.99
CA PRO A 38 -20.18 2.80 -3.23
C PRO A 38 -21.59 3.04 -3.75
N LEU A 39 -21.98 2.36 -4.83
CA LEU A 39 -23.34 2.48 -5.38
C LEU A 39 -24.40 1.97 -4.40
N THR A 40 -24.05 0.97 -3.61
CA THR A 40 -24.86 0.40 -2.54
C THR A 40 -23.96 0.00 -1.38
N SER A 41 -24.50 0.01 -0.17
CA SER A 41 -23.79 -0.58 0.97
C SER A 41 -23.51 -2.05 0.68
N SER A 42 -22.24 -2.43 0.76
CA SER A 42 -21.77 -3.74 0.30
C SER A 42 -20.67 -4.26 1.20
N SER A 43 -20.57 -5.59 1.25
CA SER A 43 -19.48 -6.24 1.96
C SER A 43 -18.19 -6.14 1.14
N LEU A 44 -17.09 -5.90 1.85
CA LEU A 44 -15.74 -5.82 1.34
C LEU A 44 -14.87 -6.85 2.07
N TYR A 45 -14.25 -7.75 1.32
CA TYR A 45 -13.39 -8.78 1.89
C TYR A 45 -12.05 -8.18 2.36
N ALA A 46 -11.44 -8.75 3.41
CA ALA A 46 -10.29 -8.14 4.09
C ALA A 46 -9.04 -7.93 3.22
N GLN A 47 -8.86 -8.71 2.14
CA GLN A 47 -7.71 -8.59 1.22
C GLN A 47 -8.04 -7.82 -0.07
N TYR A 48 -9.02 -6.91 -0.03
CA TYR A 48 -9.48 -6.15 -1.21
C TYR A 48 -8.39 -5.38 -1.95
N THR A 49 -7.26 -5.07 -1.30
CA THR A 49 -6.13 -4.41 -1.96
C THR A 49 -5.50 -5.25 -3.08
N ILE A 50 -5.67 -6.58 -3.06
CA ILE A 50 -5.29 -7.45 -4.18
C ILE A 50 -6.17 -7.15 -5.40
N ALA A 51 -7.48 -6.94 -5.21
CA ALA A 51 -8.36 -6.54 -6.31
C ALA A 51 -8.07 -5.10 -6.78
N LEU A 52 -7.74 -4.15 -5.90
CA LEU A 52 -7.31 -2.82 -6.33
C LEU A 52 -6.07 -2.90 -7.24
N HIS A 53 -5.08 -3.68 -6.84
CA HIS A 53 -3.88 -3.92 -7.64
C HIS A 53 -4.20 -4.58 -8.99
N ALA A 54 -4.99 -5.66 -8.98
CA ALA A 54 -5.36 -6.38 -10.19
C ALA A 54 -6.20 -5.51 -11.12
N TRP A 55 -7.14 -4.74 -10.59
CA TRP A 55 -7.96 -3.80 -11.35
C TRP A 55 -7.09 -2.72 -11.99
N PHE A 56 -6.16 -2.11 -11.26
CA PHE A 56 -5.24 -1.13 -11.84
C PHE A 56 -4.40 -1.72 -12.98
N LEU A 57 -3.81 -2.91 -12.78
CA LEU A 57 -3.03 -3.56 -13.85
C LEU A 57 -3.88 -3.98 -15.05
N ASP A 58 -5.15 -4.32 -14.83
CA ASP A 58 -6.12 -4.55 -15.88
C ASP A 58 -6.36 -3.28 -16.70
N GLN A 59 -6.53 -2.14 -16.02
CA GLN A 59 -6.60 -0.84 -16.70
C GLN A 59 -5.33 -0.59 -17.52
N VAL A 60 -4.14 -0.78 -16.95
CA VAL A 60 -2.88 -0.65 -17.70
C VAL A 60 -2.87 -1.55 -18.94
N ARG A 61 -3.28 -2.81 -18.80
CA ARG A 61 -3.27 -3.81 -19.88
C ARG A 61 -4.16 -3.42 -21.05
N GLN A 62 -5.26 -2.72 -20.80
CA GLN A 62 -6.17 -2.27 -21.85
C GLN A 62 -5.56 -1.19 -22.77
N PHE A 63 -4.58 -0.42 -22.28
CA PHE A 63 -3.86 0.60 -23.07
C PHE A 63 -2.51 0.09 -23.58
N ASP A 64 -1.73 -0.52 -22.69
CA ASP A 64 -0.37 -1.00 -22.95
C ASP A 64 -0.17 -2.36 -22.27
N PRO A 65 -0.44 -3.48 -22.99
CA PRO A 65 -0.23 -4.82 -22.48
C PRO A 65 1.22 -5.10 -22.05
N GLU A 66 2.20 -4.52 -22.74
CA GLU A 66 3.63 -4.71 -22.42
C GLU A 66 4.00 -4.00 -21.12
N LEU A 67 3.50 -2.78 -20.91
CA LEU A 67 3.65 -2.08 -19.63
C LEU A 67 2.98 -2.87 -18.50
N SER A 68 1.77 -3.39 -18.70
CA SER A 68 1.09 -4.19 -17.67
C SER A 68 1.91 -5.44 -17.29
N ALA A 69 2.46 -6.15 -18.29
CA ALA A 69 3.35 -7.28 -18.06
C ALA A 69 4.60 -6.87 -17.27
N TYR A 70 5.27 -5.78 -17.65
CA TYR A 70 6.40 -5.24 -16.90
C TYR A 70 6.04 -4.89 -15.44
N LEU A 71 4.90 -4.23 -15.21
CA LEU A 71 4.42 -3.86 -13.88
C LEU A 71 3.99 -5.08 -13.05
N HIS A 72 3.57 -6.17 -13.68
CA HIS A 72 3.17 -7.40 -13.01
C HIS A 72 4.36 -8.32 -12.70
N ASP A 73 5.15 -8.65 -13.73
CA ASP A 73 6.15 -9.71 -13.76
C ASP A 73 7.57 -9.23 -13.47
N GLY A 74 7.83 -7.92 -13.51
CA GLY A 74 9.15 -7.36 -13.25
C GLY A 74 9.74 -7.77 -11.90
N GLU A 75 10.98 -8.25 -11.91
CA GLU A 75 11.74 -8.62 -10.71
C GLU A 75 12.43 -7.42 -10.03
N SER A 76 12.53 -6.29 -10.73
CA SER A 76 13.04 -5.01 -10.21
C SER A 76 12.00 -4.28 -9.34
N GLU A 77 12.34 -3.10 -8.82
CA GLU A 77 11.32 -2.25 -8.20
C GLU A 77 10.22 -1.92 -9.23
N LYS A 78 9.00 -1.77 -8.73
CA LYS A 78 7.83 -1.42 -9.56
C LYS A 78 7.70 0.10 -9.59
N PRO A 79 7.57 0.74 -10.78
CA PRO A 79 7.52 2.20 -10.91
C PRO A 79 6.15 2.80 -10.55
N PHE A 80 5.45 2.20 -9.59
CA PHE A 80 4.18 2.71 -9.07
C PHE A 80 3.93 2.19 -7.66
N ASN A 81 2.99 2.80 -6.96
CA ASN A 81 2.32 2.18 -5.82
C ASN A 81 0.85 2.60 -5.78
N ILE A 82 0.09 1.94 -4.90
CA ILE A 82 -1.30 2.25 -4.62
C ILE A 82 -1.55 2.21 -3.11
N SER A 83 -2.54 2.95 -2.62
CA SER A 83 -2.99 2.83 -1.22
C SER A 83 -4.06 1.73 -1.06
N ALA A 84 -4.37 1.39 0.19
CA ALA A 84 -5.67 0.83 0.54
C ALA A 84 -6.78 1.91 0.42
N LEU A 85 -8.04 1.55 0.65
CA LEU A 85 -9.11 2.55 0.73
C LEU A 85 -8.98 3.32 2.05
N GLU A 86 -8.85 4.64 1.97
CA GLU A 86 -8.95 5.54 3.12
C GLU A 86 -10.41 5.94 3.31
N GLY A 87 -10.93 5.82 4.53
CA GLY A 87 -12.31 6.14 4.87
C GLY A 87 -12.83 5.24 5.99
N GLN A 88 -14.06 5.50 6.43
CA GLN A 88 -14.67 4.70 7.48
C GLN A 88 -15.15 3.35 6.91
N LEU A 89 -14.28 2.35 7.02
CA LEU A 89 -14.62 0.95 6.78
C LEU A 89 -15.15 0.37 8.09
N LEU A 90 -16.38 -0.10 8.08
CA LEU A 90 -17.02 -0.64 9.28
C LEU A 90 -16.82 -2.17 9.35
N PRO A 91 -16.56 -2.72 10.54
CA PRO A 91 -16.52 -4.16 10.72
C PRO A 91 -17.95 -4.73 10.70
N THR A 92 -18.19 -5.76 9.89
CA THR A 92 -19.44 -6.51 9.93
C THR A 92 -19.12 -8.00 9.97
N GLY A 93 -19.06 -8.55 11.20
CA GLY A 93 -18.62 -9.93 11.43
C GLY A 93 -17.15 -10.12 11.07
N ARG A 94 -16.86 -10.94 10.04
CA ARG A 94 -15.50 -11.23 9.53
C ARG A 94 -15.15 -10.45 8.26
N GLN A 95 -16.02 -9.52 7.86
CA GLN A 95 -15.87 -8.72 6.65
C GLN A 95 -15.87 -7.24 7.00
N LEU A 96 -15.37 -6.43 6.07
CA LEU A 96 -15.50 -4.99 6.11
C LEU A 96 -16.78 -4.60 5.38
N GLN A 97 -17.31 -3.43 5.68
CA GLN A 97 -18.49 -2.90 5.02
C GLN A 97 -18.18 -1.52 4.46
N LEU A 98 -18.49 -1.38 3.17
CA LEU A 98 -18.60 -0.10 2.49
C LEU A 98 -20.02 0.41 2.68
N GLU A 99 -20.16 1.67 3.08
CA GLU A 99 -21.48 2.32 3.21
C GLU A 99 -21.79 3.16 1.97
N ALA A 100 -23.02 3.06 1.48
CA ALA A 100 -23.50 3.95 0.42
C ALA A 100 -23.43 5.42 0.87
N ASN A 101 -23.20 6.32 -0.09
CA ASN A 101 -23.07 7.77 0.12
C ASN A 101 -21.86 8.20 0.97
N GLN A 102 -20.94 7.29 1.31
CA GLN A 102 -19.64 7.64 1.90
C GLN A 102 -18.57 7.75 0.83
N ILE A 103 -17.65 8.70 1.01
CA ILE A 103 -16.49 8.85 0.13
C ILE A 103 -15.30 8.10 0.72
N TYR A 104 -14.75 7.20 -0.08
CA TYR A 104 -13.50 6.51 0.17
C TYR A 104 -12.44 7.06 -0.77
N ARG A 105 -11.21 7.23 -0.29
CA ARG A 105 -10.10 7.71 -1.11
C ARG A 105 -9.17 6.58 -1.46
N TRP A 106 -8.73 6.57 -2.70
CA TRP A 106 -7.72 5.64 -3.19
C TRP A 106 -6.62 6.39 -3.91
N HIS A 107 -5.37 6.10 -3.58
CA HIS A 107 -4.21 6.75 -4.17
C HIS A 107 -3.52 5.83 -5.18
N VAL A 108 -3.07 6.44 -6.27
CA VAL A 108 -2.21 5.81 -7.29
C VAL A 108 -1.06 6.76 -7.60
N ASN A 109 0.17 6.30 -7.45
CA ASN A 109 1.36 7.12 -7.65
C ASN A 109 2.24 6.54 -8.75
N ALA A 110 2.68 7.39 -9.69
CA ALA A 110 3.69 7.06 -10.69
C ALA A 110 5.10 7.40 -10.19
N LEU A 111 6.05 6.53 -10.53
CA LEU A 111 7.48 6.69 -10.22
C LEU A 111 8.39 6.69 -11.44
N SER A 112 7.81 6.79 -12.64
CA SER A 112 8.58 6.91 -13.88
C SER A 112 7.78 7.68 -14.92
N ALA A 113 8.47 8.30 -15.88
CA ALA A 113 7.84 9.00 -16.99
C ALA A 113 6.86 8.10 -17.77
N LYS A 114 7.20 6.82 -18.00
CA LYS A 114 6.32 5.88 -18.71
C LYS A 114 4.99 5.67 -17.99
N VAL A 115 5.02 5.50 -16.65
CA VAL A 115 3.79 5.35 -15.86
C VAL A 115 3.03 6.67 -15.75
N ALA A 116 3.72 7.81 -15.59
CA ALA A 116 3.08 9.12 -15.57
C ALA A 116 2.37 9.42 -16.90
N GLN A 117 2.97 9.08 -18.04
CA GLN A 117 2.34 9.20 -19.36
C GLN A 117 1.12 8.28 -19.49
N PHE A 118 1.23 7.03 -19.03
CA PHE A 118 0.09 6.12 -18.99
C PHE A 118 -1.07 6.70 -18.16
N LEU A 119 -0.80 7.21 -16.94
CA LEU A 119 -1.85 7.78 -16.09
C LEU A 119 -2.55 8.95 -16.77
N GLN A 120 -1.82 9.79 -17.51
CA GLN A 120 -2.40 10.92 -18.23
C GLN A 120 -3.37 10.47 -19.32
N GLN A 121 -2.99 9.45 -20.09
CA GLN A 121 -3.84 8.85 -21.12
C GLN A 121 -5.05 8.14 -20.51
N TRP A 122 -4.82 7.37 -19.44
CA TRP A 122 -5.85 6.62 -18.74
C TRP A 122 -6.96 7.53 -18.20
N LEU A 123 -6.62 8.72 -17.68
CA LEU A 123 -7.62 9.69 -17.21
C LEU A 123 -8.62 10.11 -18.30
N THR A 124 -8.23 10.13 -19.57
CA THR A 124 -9.12 10.50 -20.69
C THR A 124 -10.18 9.44 -21.02
N GLN A 125 -9.94 8.20 -20.57
CA GLN A 125 -10.75 7.02 -20.85
C GLN A 125 -11.06 6.27 -19.54
N LEU A 126 -11.07 7.00 -18.42
CA LEU A 126 -11.27 6.42 -17.10
C LEU A 126 -12.69 5.81 -17.02
N PRO A 127 -12.84 4.54 -16.60
CA PRO A 127 -14.16 3.98 -16.39
C PRO A 127 -14.93 4.74 -15.31
N GLN A 128 -16.25 4.74 -15.40
CA GLN A 128 -17.09 5.40 -14.41
C GLN A 128 -17.10 4.69 -13.05
N THR A 129 -16.74 3.41 -13.03
CA THR A 129 -16.79 2.56 -11.84
C THR A 129 -15.54 1.70 -11.70
N LEU A 130 -15.25 1.36 -10.45
CA LEU A 130 -14.25 0.40 -10.02
C LEU A 130 -14.98 -0.73 -9.28
N ASP A 131 -14.77 -1.98 -9.68
CA ASP A 131 -15.40 -3.13 -9.01
C ASP A 131 -14.41 -3.94 -8.16
N LEU A 132 -14.79 -4.17 -6.89
CA LEU A 132 -14.06 -4.99 -5.94
C LEU A 132 -14.83 -6.27 -5.61
N ARG A 133 -15.13 -7.08 -6.64
CA ARG A 133 -15.84 -8.37 -6.53
C ARG A 133 -17.25 -8.23 -5.99
N GLY A 134 -18.04 -7.37 -6.65
CA GLY A 134 -19.42 -7.09 -6.28
C GLY A 134 -19.60 -5.90 -5.33
N ALA A 135 -18.49 -5.35 -4.81
CA ALA A 135 -18.48 -4.00 -4.26
C ALA A 135 -18.13 -3.00 -5.38
N THR A 136 -19.14 -2.48 -6.06
CA THR A 136 -18.97 -1.50 -7.14
C THR A 136 -18.94 -0.07 -6.58
N LEU A 137 -17.85 0.64 -6.84
CA LEU A 137 -17.67 2.04 -6.45
C LEU A 137 -17.69 2.95 -7.68
N GLN A 138 -18.48 4.02 -7.62
CA GLN A 138 -18.46 5.09 -8.62
C GLN A 138 -17.24 5.98 -8.40
N ILE A 139 -16.51 6.30 -9.47
CA ILE A 139 -15.43 7.28 -9.44
C ILE A 139 -16.07 8.68 -9.56
N LYS A 140 -16.08 9.44 -8.47
CA LYS A 140 -16.71 10.78 -8.42
C LYS A 140 -15.77 11.85 -8.93
N GLN A 141 -14.51 11.77 -8.53
CA GLN A 141 -13.51 12.75 -8.87
C GLN A 141 -12.11 12.15 -8.80
N VAL A 142 -11.20 12.68 -9.62
CA VAL A 142 -9.76 12.46 -9.50
C VAL A 142 -9.06 13.80 -9.30
N LYS A 143 -8.12 13.84 -8.35
CA LYS A 143 -7.32 15.03 -8.01
C LYS A 143 -5.84 14.67 -7.97
N ILE A 144 -5.00 15.69 -8.07
CA ILE A 144 -3.57 15.58 -7.77
C ILE A 144 -3.42 15.50 -6.24
N ALA A 145 -2.89 14.37 -5.76
CA ALA A 145 -2.51 14.17 -4.35
C ALA A 145 -1.08 14.63 -4.09
N HIS A 146 -0.18 14.37 -5.05
CA HIS A 146 1.21 14.79 -5.00
C HIS A 146 1.58 15.43 -6.33
N SER A 147 2.13 16.64 -6.26
CA SER A 147 2.38 17.49 -7.42
C SER A 147 3.22 16.78 -8.49
N PRO A 148 2.91 16.97 -9.78
CA PRO A 148 3.74 16.50 -10.87
C PRO A 148 5.16 17.06 -10.73
N THR A 149 6.18 16.20 -10.79
CA THR A 149 7.58 16.61 -10.66
C THR A 149 8.54 15.62 -11.33
N THR A 150 9.83 15.94 -11.31
CA THR A 150 10.93 15.11 -11.81
C THR A 150 11.93 14.82 -10.70
N TYR A 151 12.74 13.77 -10.86
CA TYR A 151 13.82 13.46 -9.91
C TYR A 151 14.84 14.60 -9.82
N THR A 152 15.12 15.26 -10.94
CA THR A 152 15.99 16.45 -10.99
C THR A 152 15.42 17.62 -10.19
N GLN A 153 14.09 17.80 -10.19
CA GLN A 153 13.41 18.81 -9.37
C GLN A 153 13.41 18.44 -7.89
N LEU A 154 13.19 17.16 -7.55
CA LEU A 154 13.26 16.70 -6.15
C LEU A 154 14.65 16.91 -5.55
N LEU A 155 15.70 16.72 -6.37
CA LEU A 155 17.08 16.92 -5.96
C LEU A 155 17.40 18.38 -5.63
N GLN A 156 16.61 19.36 -6.07
CA GLN A 156 16.89 20.76 -5.75
C GLN A 156 16.95 20.98 -4.23
N PRO A 157 17.95 21.73 -3.73
CA PRO A 157 18.15 21.93 -2.31
C PRO A 157 16.90 22.58 -1.69
N PRO A 158 16.53 22.21 -0.45
CA PRO A 158 15.44 22.90 0.24
C PRO A 158 15.86 24.35 0.56
N GLU A 159 14.88 25.24 0.69
CA GLU A 159 15.14 26.62 1.13
C GLU A 159 15.76 26.68 2.54
N LYS A 160 15.42 25.70 3.39
CA LYS A 160 15.92 25.56 4.76
C LYS A 160 16.17 24.10 5.08
N TYR A 161 17.33 23.83 5.69
CA TYR A 161 17.62 22.54 6.29
C TYR A 161 16.97 22.47 7.68
N SER A 162 15.96 21.61 7.81
CA SER A 162 15.21 21.41 9.06
C SER A 162 15.07 19.93 9.39
N ASN A 163 14.60 19.66 10.61
CA ASN A 163 14.04 18.36 10.95
C ASN A 163 12.85 18.05 10.03
N VAL A 164 12.65 16.77 9.77
CA VAL A 164 11.62 16.24 8.89
C VAL A 164 10.72 15.28 9.66
N ASN A 165 9.44 15.29 9.33
CA ASN A 165 8.50 14.30 9.83
C ASN A 165 8.20 13.28 8.74
N LEU A 166 8.03 12.03 9.16
CA LEU A 166 7.56 10.94 8.31
C LEU A 166 6.45 10.20 9.06
N SER A 167 5.24 10.21 8.50
CA SER A 167 4.09 9.47 9.01
C SER A 167 3.76 8.30 8.11
N PHE A 168 3.64 7.12 8.70
CA PHE A 168 3.36 5.84 8.07
C PHE A 168 1.90 5.49 8.29
N ILE A 169 1.07 5.87 7.32
CA ILE A 169 -0.40 5.83 7.40
C ILE A 169 -0.93 4.40 7.26
N SER A 170 -0.19 3.56 6.54
CA SER A 170 -0.51 2.12 6.38
C SER A 170 0.65 1.27 6.89
N PRO A 171 0.41 -0.02 7.20
CA PRO A 171 1.43 -0.92 7.72
C PRO A 171 2.69 -0.89 6.86
N THR A 172 3.81 -0.53 7.51
CA THR A 172 5.13 -0.40 6.90
C THR A 172 6.05 -1.46 7.47
N SER A 173 6.87 -2.09 6.64
CA SER A 173 7.76 -3.16 7.09
C SER A 173 8.97 -3.26 6.18
N PHE A 174 10.11 -3.65 6.75
CA PHE A 174 11.32 -3.95 6.01
C PHE A 174 11.61 -5.46 6.06
N ARG A 175 12.57 -5.90 5.25
CA ARG A 175 13.13 -7.25 5.34
C ARG A 175 14.54 -7.18 5.91
N ARG A 176 14.82 -8.01 6.91
CA ARG A 176 16.15 -8.13 7.51
C ARG A 176 16.42 -9.59 7.84
N LYS A 177 17.47 -10.17 7.25
CA LYS A 177 17.86 -11.58 7.44
C LYS A 177 16.69 -12.56 7.27
N GLY A 178 15.86 -12.37 6.24
CA GLY A 178 14.69 -13.20 5.97
C GLY A 178 13.43 -12.86 6.78
N HIS A 179 13.53 -12.07 7.85
CA HIS A 179 12.41 -11.72 8.73
C HIS A 179 11.80 -10.35 8.40
N HIS A 180 10.57 -10.12 8.86
CA HIS A 180 10.00 -8.78 8.89
C HIS A 180 10.71 -7.92 9.94
N PHE A 181 10.96 -6.67 9.62
CA PHE A 181 11.56 -5.71 10.54
C PHE A 181 10.64 -4.48 10.65
N PRO A 182 9.81 -4.42 11.70
CA PRO A 182 8.76 -3.41 11.84
C PRO A 182 9.26 -2.17 12.58
N LEU A 183 10.42 -1.62 12.21
CA LEU A 183 10.97 -0.42 12.86
C LEU A 183 11.52 0.57 11.84
N PRO A 184 11.20 1.88 11.95
CA PRO A 184 11.67 2.94 11.06
C PRO A 184 13.11 3.37 11.38
N VAL A 185 14.05 2.43 11.38
CA VAL A 185 15.48 2.74 11.53
C VAL A 185 15.93 3.52 10.29
N PRO A 186 16.70 4.63 10.43
CA PRO A 186 17.07 5.49 9.30
C PRO A 186 17.66 4.75 8.12
N VAL A 187 18.65 3.88 8.34
CA VAL A 187 19.26 3.08 7.26
C VAL A 187 18.21 2.28 6.49
N ASN A 188 17.21 1.70 7.15
CA ASN A 188 16.15 0.94 6.49
C ASN A 188 15.18 1.84 5.69
N LEU A 189 14.83 3.01 6.24
CA LEU A 189 14.01 4.00 5.55
C LEU A 189 14.70 4.48 4.27
N PHE A 190 15.92 4.97 4.40
CA PHE A 190 16.65 5.56 3.29
C PHE A 190 17.10 4.51 2.28
N HIS A 191 17.41 3.28 2.68
CA HIS A 191 17.62 2.19 1.72
C HIS A 191 16.34 1.88 0.93
N SER A 192 15.16 1.92 1.56
CA SER A 192 13.90 1.74 0.84
C SER A 192 13.68 2.79 -0.24
N TYR A 193 13.95 4.06 0.05
CA TYR A 193 13.80 5.14 -0.92
C TYR A 193 14.89 5.10 -1.98
N LEU A 194 16.13 4.86 -1.58
CA LEU A 194 17.30 4.86 -2.45
C LEU A 194 17.22 3.79 -3.54
N ARG A 195 16.70 2.58 -3.23
CA ARG A 195 16.51 1.54 -4.26
C ARG A 195 15.62 2.03 -5.40
N ARG A 196 14.51 2.70 -5.08
CA ARG A 196 13.60 3.28 -6.09
C ARG A 196 14.17 4.52 -6.76
N TRP A 197 14.95 5.31 -6.04
CA TRP A 197 15.71 6.40 -6.64
C TRP A 197 16.67 5.86 -7.70
N ASN A 198 17.53 4.91 -7.36
CA ASN A 198 18.54 4.35 -8.27
C ASN A 198 17.91 3.62 -9.46
N ASP A 199 16.75 2.98 -9.29
CA ASP A 199 16.06 2.29 -10.39
C ASP A 199 15.43 3.26 -11.40
N PHE A 200 14.98 4.45 -10.97
CA PHE A 200 14.11 5.29 -11.81
C PHE A 200 14.61 6.72 -12.08
N SER A 201 15.55 7.26 -11.30
CA SER A 201 15.95 8.66 -11.39
C SER A 201 16.91 8.97 -12.55
N ALA A 202 17.55 7.95 -13.12
CA ALA A 202 18.72 8.08 -13.98
C ALA A 202 19.91 8.86 -13.35
N ILE A 203 19.89 9.07 -12.03
CA ILE A 203 20.92 9.75 -11.23
C ILE A 203 21.40 8.76 -10.16
N PRO A 204 22.29 7.81 -10.51
CA PRO A 204 22.69 6.74 -9.61
C PRO A 204 23.53 7.27 -8.45
N VAL A 205 23.27 6.75 -7.26
CA VAL A 205 24.00 7.08 -6.03
C VAL A 205 24.67 5.81 -5.48
N PRO A 206 25.95 5.89 -5.07
CA PRO A 206 26.63 4.78 -4.39
C PRO A 206 25.92 4.43 -3.07
N GLN A 207 25.31 3.24 -3.03
CA GLN A 207 24.44 2.84 -1.93
C GLN A 207 25.16 2.71 -0.60
N GLU A 208 26.32 2.04 -0.56
CA GLU A 208 27.03 1.74 0.69
C GLU A 208 27.45 3.03 1.41
N SER A 209 28.18 3.91 0.73
CA SER A 209 28.65 5.17 1.32
C SER A 209 27.52 6.08 1.78
N PHE A 210 26.39 6.12 1.05
CA PHE A 210 25.26 6.92 1.47
C PHE A 210 24.57 6.34 2.70
N LEU A 211 24.38 5.01 2.75
CA LEU A 211 23.72 4.37 3.89
C LEU A 211 24.58 4.40 5.16
N ASP A 212 25.92 4.31 5.04
CA ASP A 212 26.83 4.50 6.17
C ASP A 212 26.72 5.94 6.72
N TRP A 213 26.71 6.94 5.83
CA TRP A 213 26.49 8.33 6.22
C TRP A 213 25.12 8.55 6.88
N ILE A 214 24.06 7.84 6.43
CA ILE A 214 22.75 7.87 7.07
C ILE A 214 22.82 7.31 8.50
N ASP A 215 23.51 6.18 8.70
CA ASP A 215 23.63 5.53 10.01
C ASP A 215 24.34 6.43 11.04
N GLU A 216 25.38 7.14 10.60
CA GLU A 216 26.14 8.08 11.43
C GLU A 216 25.43 9.43 11.62
N GLY A 217 24.68 9.87 10.60
CA GLY A 217 24.26 11.25 10.45
C GLY A 217 22.80 11.54 10.81
N VAL A 218 21.90 10.57 10.69
CA VAL A 218 20.46 10.79 10.87
C VAL A 218 20.00 10.43 12.28
N ILE A 219 19.49 11.42 13.00
CA ILE A 219 19.07 11.28 14.39
C ILE A 219 17.54 11.32 14.49
N ILE A 220 16.94 10.31 15.11
CA ILE A 220 15.51 10.32 15.47
C ILE A 220 15.34 11.18 16.73
N HIS A 221 14.49 12.21 16.66
CA HIS A 221 14.19 13.11 17.77
C HIS A 221 12.90 12.74 18.48
N GLN A 222 11.91 12.26 17.73
CA GLN A 222 10.59 11.90 18.26
C GLN A 222 10.05 10.70 17.50
N HIS A 223 9.29 9.84 18.18
CA HIS A 223 8.55 8.76 17.55
C HIS A 223 7.26 8.46 18.30
N CYS A 224 6.25 8.01 17.57
CA CYS A 224 5.01 7.44 18.09
C CYS A 224 4.64 6.31 17.12
N LEU A 225 4.78 5.07 17.56
CA LEU A 225 4.70 3.90 16.68
C LEU A 225 3.84 2.81 17.31
N GLU A 226 3.08 2.11 16.46
CA GLU A 226 2.32 0.92 16.83
C GLU A 226 2.74 -0.24 15.93
N SER A 227 2.96 -1.43 16.51
CA SER A 227 3.19 -2.64 15.72
C SER A 227 1.87 -3.24 15.29
N VAL A 228 1.79 -3.69 14.04
CA VAL A 228 0.58 -4.24 13.43
C VAL A 228 0.91 -5.50 12.64
N LYS A 229 -0.05 -6.41 12.53
CA LYS A 229 0.12 -7.69 11.84
C LYS A 229 -0.93 -7.87 10.76
N VAL A 230 -0.64 -7.51 9.52
CA VAL A 230 -1.64 -7.58 8.44
C VAL A 230 -1.40 -8.74 7.48
N ALA A 231 -2.46 -9.28 6.89
CA ALA A 231 -2.31 -10.08 5.69
C ALA A 231 -1.78 -9.20 4.54
N ALA A 232 -0.85 -9.68 3.73
CA ALA A 232 -0.16 -8.82 2.76
C ALA A 232 0.13 -9.50 1.42
N GLY A 233 -0.18 -8.79 0.34
CA GLY A 233 -0.07 -9.31 -1.02
C GLY A 233 -0.91 -10.59 -1.21
N LYS A 234 -0.54 -11.42 -2.19
CA LYS A 234 -1.27 -12.66 -2.51
C LYS A 234 -1.18 -13.72 -1.40
N ARG A 235 -0.07 -13.77 -0.63
CA ARG A 235 0.22 -14.87 0.33
C ARG A 235 0.94 -14.38 1.58
N GLY A 236 0.54 -14.95 2.72
CA GLY A 236 1.19 -14.73 4.01
C GLY A 236 0.72 -13.47 4.73
N SER A 237 1.45 -13.14 5.78
CA SER A 237 1.24 -11.97 6.63
C SER A 237 2.52 -11.14 6.73
N VAL A 238 2.39 -9.90 7.17
CA VAL A 238 3.49 -8.97 7.43
C VAL A 238 3.33 -8.41 8.83
N THR A 239 4.37 -8.56 9.66
CA THR A 239 4.53 -7.73 10.85
C THR A 239 5.14 -6.40 10.41
N GLY A 240 4.44 -5.30 10.68
CA GLY A 240 4.84 -3.95 10.32
C GLY A 240 4.57 -2.96 11.44
N PHE A 241 4.71 -1.68 11.12
CA PHE A 241 4.39 -0.57 12.00
C PHE A 241 3.58 0.50 11.28
N THR A 242 2.81 1.26 12.05
CA THR A 242 2.19 2.53 11.67
C THR A 242 2.61 3.61 12.67
N GLY A 243 2.31 4.87 12.38
CA GLY A 243 2.59 6.01 13.26
C GLY A 243 3.56 7.00 12.62
N ALA A 244 4.32 7.74 13.43
CA ALA A 244 5.16 8.83 12.93
C ALA A 244 6.54 8.88 13.61
N ILE A 245 7.51 9.41 12.89
CA ILE A 245 8.81 9.82 13.43
C ILE A 245 9.15 11.26 13.02
N ALA A 246 9.96 11.92 13.83
CA ALA A 246 10.66 13.14 13.47
C ALA A 246 12.16 12.86 13.54
N CYS A 247 12.90 13.18 12.48
CA CYS A 247 14.34 13.02 12.42
C CYS A 247 15.03 14.23 11.81
N GLY A 248 16.33 14.33 12.01
CA GLY A 248 17.15 15.42 11.48
C GLY A 248 18.59 14.97 11.26
N LEU A 249 19.37 15.83 10.61
CA LEU A 249 20.79 15.59 10.37
C LEU A 249 21.63 16.14 11.52
N SER A 250 22.67 15.41 11.90
CA SER A 250 23.69 15.89 12.82
C SER A 250 24.48 17.06 12.21
N LYS A 251 25.14 17.87 13.05
CA LYS A 251 25.99 18.98 12.57
C LYS A 251 27.12 18.50 11.65
N ALA A 252 27.69 17.33 11.94
CA ALA A 252 28.74 16.74 11.12
C ALA A 252 28.21 16.28 9.76
N ALA A 253 27.00 15.68 9.72
CA ALA A 253 26.37 15.24 8.49
C ALA A 253 26.13 16.39 7.51
N LEU A 254 25.74 17.57 8.01
CA LEU A 254 25.52 18.78 7.20
C LEU A 254 26.77 19.27 6.44
N ALA A 255 27.98 18.83 6.81
CA ALA A 255 29.20 19.17 6.08
C ALA A 255 29.29 18.47 4.70
N ASN A 256 28.60 17.34 4.52
CA ASN A 256 28.48 16.67 3.23
C ASN A 256 27.24 17.20 2.49
N THR A 257 27.45 18.20 1.63
CA THR A 257 26.37 18.89 0.92
C THR A 257 25.62 17.99 -0.05
N GLU A 258 26.32 17.09 -0.74
CA GLU A 258 25.74 16.15 -1.70
C GLU A 258 24.78 15.16 -1.01
N PHE A 259 25.22 14.51 0.06
CA PHE A 259 24.37 13.58 0.81
C PHE A 259 23.27 14.29 1.59
N THR A 260 23.52 15.52 2.05
CA THR A 260 22.47 16.37 2.62
C THR A 260 21.39 16.65 1.59
N GLN A 261 21.75 17.05 0.36
CA GLN A 261 20.80 17.29 -0.71
C GLN A 261 20.00 16.03 -1.07
N LEU A 262 20.68 14.89 -1.18
CA LEU A 262 20.03 13.61 -1.44
C LEU A 262 19.09 13.18 -0.30
N PHE A 263 19.46 13.37 0.96
CA PHE A 263 18.60 13.11 2.11
C PHE A 263 17.25 13.82 1.96
N TYR A 264 17.26 15.13 1.68
CA TYR A 264 16.02 15.89 1.50
C TYR A 264 15.28 15.48 0.23
N ALA A 265 15.98 15.12 -0.85
CA ALA A 265 15.34 14.59 -2.06
C ALA A 265 14.60 13.28 -1.79
N LEU A 266 15.19 12.36 -1.03
CA LEU A 266 14.57 11.08 -0.66
C LEU A 266 13.42 11.26 0.33
N VAL A 267 13.51 12.24 1.24
CA VAL A 267 12.36 12.63 2.08
C VAL A 267 11.20 13.13 1.22
N LYS A 268 11.46 14.01 0.24
CA LYS A 268 10.42 14.48 -0.70
C LYS A 268 9.86 13.37 -1.58
N LEU A 269 10.67 12.35 -1.89
CA LEU A 269 10.25 11.18 -2.68
C LEU A 269 9.32 10.25 -1.87
N ALA A 270 9.47 10.19 -0.54
CA ALA A 270 8.79 9.20 0.30
C ALA A 270 7.25 9.12 0.11
N PRO A 271 6.50 10.23 -0.02
CA PRO A 271 5.05 10.16 -0.29
C PRO A 271 4.71 9.57 -1.66
N TYR A 272 5.54 9.80 -2.68
CA TYR A 272 5.32 9.26 -4.02
C TYR A 272 5.58 7.76 -4.04
N CYS A 273 6.65 7.29 -3.41
CA CYS A 273 7.13 5.90 -3.58
C CYS A 273 6.71 4.94 -2.47
N GLY A 274 6.32 5.48 -1.31
CA GLY A 274 6.02 4.71 -0.11
C GLY A 274 7.28 4.10 0.51
N THR A 275 7.10 3.53 1.70
CA THR A 275 8.18 2.99 2.53
C THR A 275 8.08 1.48 2.64
N GLY A 276 9.22 0.79 2.54
CA GLY A 276 9.32 -0.64 2.77
C GLY A 276 8.89 -1.47 1.57
N HIS A 277 8.27 -2.63 1.84
CA HIS A 277 7.82 -3.59 0.82
C HIS A 277 6.29 -3.64 0.71
N LYS A 278 5.80 -4.21 -0.41
CA LYS A 278 4.37 -4.36 -0.75
C LYS A 278 3.62 -3.03 -0.93
N THR A 279 4.32 -1.98 -1.33
CA THR A 279 3.72 -0.68 -1.68
C THR A 279 2.70 -0.77 -2.82
N THR A 280 2.89 -1.70 -3.76
CA THR A 280 1.88 -1.95 -4.82
C THR A 280 0.61 -2.66 -4.33
N PHE A 281 0.52 -3.01 -3.06
CA PHE A 281 -0.63 -3.69 -2.44
C PHE A 281 -1.22 -2.89 -1.26
N GLY A 282 -0.98 -1.58 -1.20
CA GLY A 282 -1.59 -0.71 -0.18
C GLY A 282 -0.80 -0.55 1.12
N LEU A 283 0.42 -1.09 1.21
CA LEU A 283 1.29 -0.93 2.40
C LEU A 283 2.27 0.23 2.21
N GLY A 284 2.89 0.70 3.29
CA GLY A 284 3.99 1.67 3.20
C GLY A 284 3.62 3.11 2.84
N GLN A 285 2.33 3.45 2.77
CA GLN A 285 1.89 4.82 2.49
C GLN A 285 2.49 5.80 3.51
N THR A 286 3.20 6.81 2.99
CA THR A 286 4.00 7.74 3.79
C THR A 286 3.54 9.18 3.53
N ARG A 287 3.52 10.01 4.57
CA ARG A 287 3.23 11.45 4.48
C ARG A 287 4.27 12.26 5.25
N LEU A 288 4.39 13.55 4.93
CA LEU A 288 5.39 14.46 5.52
C LEU A 288 4.87 15.27 6.71
N ASP A 289 3.55 15.34 6.88
CA ASP A 289 2.93 15.89 8.07
C ASP A 289 3.02 14.90 9.23
N TRP A 290 3.06 15.41 10.47
CA TRP A 290 2.96 14.58 11.66
C TRP A 290 1.49 14.18 11.85
N VAL A 291 1.17 12.94 11.48
CA VAL A 291 -0.16 12.36 11.64
C VAL A 291 -0.08 11.43 12.84
N GLN A 292 -0.86 11.74 13.86
CA GLN A 292 -1.03 10.82 14.99
C GLN A 292 -1.73 9.56 14.45
N PRO A 293 -1.24 8.36 14.77
CA PRO A 293 -2.00 7.16 14.47
C PRO A 293 -3.37 7.27 15.15
N GLU A 294 -4.45 7.17 14.36
CA GLU A 294 -5.78 7.04 14.95
C GLU A 294 -5.81 5.77 15.81
N ALA A 295 -6.42 5.84 16.99
CA ALA A 295 -6.56 4.68 17.87
C ALA A 295 -7.14 3.50 17.07
N SER A 296 -6.57 2.30 17.28
CA SER A 296 -6.79 1.10 16.45
C SER A 296 -8.24 0.99 15.98
N THR A 297 -8.51 1.39 14.74
CA THR A 297 -9.87 1.35 14.20
C THR A 297 -10.31 -0.10 14.07
N SER A 298 -11.61 -0.33 14.08
CA SER A 298 -12.18 -1.66 13.90
C SER A 298 -11.76 -2.37 12.60
N THR A 299 -11.42 -1.61 11.55
CA THR A 299 -10.80 -2.14 10.32
C THR A 299 -9.40 -2.68 10.56
N GLN A 300 -8.60 -1.99 11.37
CA GLN A 300 -7.27 -2.47 11.79
C GLN A 300 -7.39 -3.79 12.56
N ILE A 301 -8.41 -3.94 13.42
CA ILE A 301 -8.65 -5.18 14.19
C ILE A 301 -8.96 -6.36 13.25
N LEU A 302 -9.85 -6.18 12.26
CA LEU A 302 -10.19 -7.26 11.32
C LEU A 302 -9.02 -7.68 10.43
N THR A 303 -8.29 -6.70 9.90
CA THR A 303 -7.09 -6.98 9.08
C THR A 303 -5.99 -7.64 9.89
N ASN A 304 -5.87 -7.27 11.18
CA ASN A 304 -4.96 -7.91 12.12
C ASN A 304 -5.35 -9.37 12.39
N MET A 305 -6.62 -9.66 12.66
CA MET A 305 -7.09 -11.03 12.92
C MET A 305 -6.79 -12.00 11.76
N LEU A 306 -6.95 -11.56 10.51
CA LEU A 306 -6.57 -12.39 9.36
C LEU A 306 -5.05 -12.62 9.30
N GLY A 307 -4.25 -11.57 9.52
CA GLY A 307 -2.79 -11.68 9.53
C GLY A 307 -2.26 -12.61 10.61
N GLU A 308 -2.76 -12.47 11.83
CA GLU A 308 -2.46 -13.33 12.99
C GLU A 308 -2.86 -14.78 12.73
N ARG A 309 -4.07 -15.01 12.19
CA ARG A 309 -4.54 -16.36 11.88
C ARG A 309 -3.68 -17.03 10.79
N ILE A 310 -3.22 -16.28 9.79
CA ILE A 310 -2.29 -16.79 8.78
C ILE A 310 -0.95 -17.19 9.41
N GLU A 311 -0.41 -16.39 10.33
CA GLU A 311 0.83 -16.70 11.02
C GLU A 311 0.70 -17.97 11.89
N GLU A 312 -0.34 -18.05 12.70
CA GLU A 312 -0.63 -19.20 13.56
C GLU A 312 -0.71 -20.50 12.73
N LEU A 313 -1.52 -20.50 11.67
CA LEU A 313 -1.65 -21.65 10.78
C LEU A 313 -0.35 -21.98 10.05
N THR A 314 0.44 -20.97 9.68
CA THR A 314 1.75 -21.19 9.04
C THR A 314 2.68 -21.90 10.01
N ALA A 315 2.76 -21.47 11.27
CA ALA A 315 3.59 -22.12 12.28
C ALA A 315 3.17 -23.57 12.52
N ILE A 316 1.86 -23.84 12.60
CA ILE A 316 1.31 -25.20 12.72
C ILE A 316 1.73 -26.07 11.53
N PHE A 317 1.51 -25.61 10.29
CA PHE A 317 1.80 -26.41 9.11
C PHE A 317 3.29 -26.58 8.83
N THR A 318 4.13 -25.63 9.23
CA THR A 318 5.59 -25.77 9.16
C THR A 318 6.08 -26.81 10.17
N ALA A 319 5.61 -26.77 11.42
CA ALA A 319 6.02 -27.71 12.47
C ALA A 319 5.63 -29.17 12.17
N GLN A 320 4.49 -29.39 11.51
CA GLN A 320 4.00 -30.73 11.15
C GLN A 320 4.78 -31.40 10.01
N ARG A 321 5.67 -30.70 9.30
CA ARG A 321 6.37 -31.23 8.12
C ARG A 321 7.71 -31.85 8.50
N LYS A 322 7.89 -33.12 8.14
CA LYS A 322 9.11 -33.93 8.43
C LYS A 322 10.42 -33.39 7.83
N ARG A 323 10.36 -32.52 6.82
CA ARG A 323 11.54 -31.80 6.28
C ARG A 323 11.40 -30.32 6.64
N THR A 324 12.03 -29.91 7.72
CA THR A 324 12.16 -28.50 8.13
C THR A 324 13.29 -27.83 7.34
N GLY A 325 13.12 -26.57 6.94
CA GLY A 325 14.22 -25.73 6.44
C GLY A 325 14.44 -25.66 4.92
N GLY A 326 13.39 -25.64 4.11
CA GLY A 326 13.51 -25.38 2.66
C GLY A 326 12.46 -24.38 2.16
N ASP A 327 12.87 -23.41 1.33
CA ASP A 327 12.03 -22.31 0.81
C ASP A 327 10.72 -22.82 0.18
N ARG A 328 10.78 -23.94 -0.55
CA ARG A 328 9.59 -24.58 -1.13
C ARG A 328 8.64 -25.13 -0.07
N THR A 329 9.15 -25.66 1.04
CA THR A 329 8.33 -26.22 2.13
C THR A 329 7.58 -25.11 2.85
N ASP A 330 8.27 -24.01 3.17
CA ASP A 330 7.72 -22.85 3.86
C ASP A 330 6.67 -22.14 3.00
N LYS A 331 6.92 -22.03 1.68
CA LYS A 331 5.96 -21.47 0.73
C LYS A 331 4.66 -22.26 0.64
N ILE A 332 4.72 -23.59 0.71
CA ILE A 332 3.50 -24.42 0.69
C ILE A 332 2.76 -24.30 2.03
N ALA A 333 3.45 -24.30 3.17
CA ALA A 333 2.83 -24.10 4.48
C ALA A 333 2.10 -22.75 4.55
N ALA A 334 2.78 -21.67 4.15
CA ALA A 334 2.18 -20.34 4.06
C ALA A 334 0.99 -20.29 3.08
N THR A 335 1.05 -21.02 1.97
CA THR A 335 -0.07 -21.12 1.01
C THR A 335 -1.28 -21.82 1.63
N TRP A 336 -1.07 -22.94 2.34
CA TRP A 336 -2.15 -23.64 3.05
C TRP A 336 -2.77 -22.77 4.14
N ALA A 337 -1.94 -22.09 4.93
CA ALA A 337 -2.38 -21.17 5.97
C ALA A 337 -3.20 -20.02 5.40
N THR A 338 -2.71 -19.38 4.33
CA THR A 338 -3.42 -18.29 3.63
C THR A 338 -4.79 -18.75 3.15
N ILE A 339 -4.87 -19.89 2.45
CA ILE A 339 -6.13 -20.41 1.92
C ILE A 339 -7.11 -20.73 3.06
N LEU A 340 -6.65 -21.42 4.10
CA LEU A 340 -7.52 -21.84 5.18
C LEU A 340 -8.03 -20.65 6.01
N ALA A 341 -7.17 -19.71 6.38
CA ALA A 341 -7.55 -18.51 7.12
C ALA A 341 -8.58 -17.67 6.35
N ARG A 342 -8.37 -17.46 5.05
CA ARG A 342 -9.33 -16.75 4.18
C ARG A 342 -10.67 -17.47 4.06
N ARG A 343 -10.66 -18.80 3.97
CA ARG A 343 -11.89 -19.60 4.00
C ARG A 343 -12.62 -19.51 5.34
N GLU A 344 -11.89 -19.45 6.45
CA GLU A 344 -12.48 -19.20 7.78
C GLU A 344 -13.08 -17.79 7.86
N MET A 345 -12.51 -16.78 7.20
CA MET A 345 -13.09 -15.43 7.10
C MET A 345 -14.29 -15.31 6.15
N GLY A 346 -14.71 -16.41 5.52
CA GLY A 346 -15.93 -16.47 4.69
C GLY A 346 -15.71 -16.23 3.20
N GLU A 347 -14.48 -16.06 2.74
CA GLU A 347 -14.19 -15.87 1.31
C GLU A 347 -14.46 -17.14 0.49
N SER A 348 -14.94 -17.01 -0.75
CA SER A 348 -15.23 -18.17 -1.63
C SER A 348 -13.96 -18.84 -2.16
N LEU A 349 -14.03 -20.14 -2.52
CA LEU A 349 -12.88 -20.83 -3.15
C LEU A 349 -12.49 -20.19 -4.48
N GLN A 350 -13.47 -19.70 -5.22
CA GLN A 350 -13.30 -19.01 -6.50
C GLN A 350 -12.53 -17.69 -6.31
N ALA A 351 -12.91 -16.88 -5.32
CA ALA A 351 -12.24 -15.61 -5.02
C ALA A 351 -10.77 -15.82 -4.60
N ILE A 352 -10.53 -16.81 -3.74
CA ILE A 352 -9.17 -17.16 -3.30
C ILE A 352 -8.33 -17.68 -4.48
N ALA A 353 -8.91 -18.55 -5.33
CA ALA A 353 -8.26 -19.08 -6.52
C ALA A 353 -7.86 -17.98 -7.51
N GLN A 354 -8.74 -17.02 -7.74
CA GLN A 354 -8.47 -15.86 -8.60
C GLN A 354 -7.31 -15.01 -8.06
N ASP A 355 -7.29 -14.67 -6.76
CA ASP A 355 -6.20 -13.85 -6.19
C ASP A 355 -4.84 -14.56 -6.18
N LEU A 356 -4.86 -15.87 -5.96
CA LEU A 356 -3.66 -16.68 -5.92
C LEU A 356 -3.16 -17.07 -7.31
N GLU A 357 -3.94 -16.80 -8.37
CA GLU A 357 -3.70 -17.28 -9.73
C GLU A 357 -3.52 -18.80 -9.77
N MET A 358 -4.44 -19.51 -9.12
CA MET A 358 -4.42 -20.96 -8.99
C MET A 358 -5.74 -21.58 -9.44
N PRO A 359 -5.74 -22.81 -10.01
CA PRO A 359 -6.99 -23.50 -10.31
C PRO A 359 -7.86 -23.71 -9.05
N VAL A 360 -9.17 -23.51 -9.16
CA VAL A 360 -10.14 -23.71 -8.05
C VAL A 360 -10.05 -25.13 -7.47
N SER A 361 -9.79 -26.13 -8.32
CA SER A 361 -9.57 -27.52 -7.91
C SER A 361 -8.37 -27.67 -6.97
N THR A 362 -7.29 -26.92 -7.22
CA THR A 362 -6.08 -26.90 -6.39
C THR A 362 -6.37 -26.25 -5.04
N VAL A 363 -7.06 -25.10 -5.03
CA VAL A 363 -7.46 -24.42 -3.77
C VAL A 363 -8.38 -25.29 -2.93
N LYS A 364 -9.34 -25.98 -3.57
CA LYS A 364 -10.23 -26.96 -2.90
C LYS A 364 -9.42 -28.09 -2.26
N THR A 365 -8.44 -28.63 -2.99
CA THR A 365 -7.55 -29.68 -2.50
C THR A 365 -6.72 -29.21 -1.31
N TYR A 366 -6.09 -28.04 -1.43
CA TYR A 366 -5.28 -27.46 -0.34
C TYR A 366 -6.12 -27.14 0.90
N THR A 367 -7.36 -26.67 0.73
CA THR A 367 -8.30 -26.48 1.85
C THR A 367 -8.58 -27.80 2.58
N LYS A 368 -8.82 -28.89 1.83
CA LYS A 368 -9.07 -30.22 2.41
C LYS A 368 -7.86 -30.74 3.17
N LEU A 369 -6.66 -30.61 2.57
CA LEU A 369 -5.40 -31.04 3.19
C LEU A 369 -5.08 -30.23 4.45
N ALA A 370 -5.20 -28.90 4.41
CA ALA A 370 -4.97 -28.02 5.55
C ALA A 370 -5.90 -28.35 6.73
N ARG A 371 -7.20 -28.55 6.48
CA ARG A 371 -8.17 -28.96 7.51
C ARG A 371 -7.84 -30.31 8.13
N ARG A 372 -7.42 -31.28 7.32
CA ARG A 372 -7.01 -32.61 7.81
C ARG A 372 -5.78 -32.50 8.71
N SER A 373 -4.76 -31.78 8.25
CA SER A 373 -3.52 -31.53 8.99
C SER A 373 -3.78 -30.84 10.35
N LEU A 374 -4.70 -29.87 10.37
CA LEU A 374 -5.08 -29.17 11.59
C LEU A 374 -5.78 -30.11 12.61
N LYS A 375 -6.66 -31.01 12.13
CA LYS A 375 -7.31 -32.02 12.97
C LYS A 375 -6.32 -33.07 13.52
N GLU A 376 -5.46 -33.61 12.67
CA GLU A 376 -4.46 -34.61 13.08
C GLU A 376 -3.47 -34.04 14.11
N GLY A 377 -3.12 -32.75 13.98
CA GLY A 377 -2.28 -32.06 14.96
C GLY A 377 -2.93 -31.77 16.31
N ALA A 378 -4.26 -31.60 16.35
CA ALA A 378 -4.99 -31.43 17.62
C ALA A 378 -5.05 -32.75 18.41
N VAL A 379 -5.28 -33.87 17.72
CA VAL A 379 -5.33 -35.22 18.31
C VAL A 379 -3.96 -35.72 18.81
N SER A 380 -2.85 -35.16 18.30
CA SER A 380 -1.49 -35.54 18.72
C SER A 380 -0.97 -34.71 19.91
N ARG A 381 -1.75 -33.74 20.41
CA ARG A 381 -1.41 -32.86 21.55
C ARG A 381 -2.24 -33.15 22.81
N GLU A 382 -3.28 -33.97 22.69
CA GLU A 382 -3.96 -34.66 23.81
C GLU A 382 -3.23 -35.98 24.08
#